data_AF-A0A0D1YHE4-F1
#
_entry.id   AF-A0A0D1YHE4-F1
#
_cell.length_a   1.000
_cell.length_b   1.000
_cell.length_c   1.000
_cell.angle_alpha   90.00
_cell.angle_beta   90.00
_cell.angle_gamma   90.00
#
_symmetry.space_group_name_H-M   'P 1'
#
loop_
_entity.id
_entity.type
_entity.pdbx_description
1 polymer ?
#
loop_
_entity_poly.entity_id
_entity_poly.type
_entity_poly.pdbx_seq_one_letter_code
_entity_poly.pdbx_strand_id
1 'polypeptide(L)'
;MNSIEDILKELRVKAQTTPKGQWVRAWGFNETAVAEKRYPTREELDEVSTEHPIKVLRTCGHISVINSKALETININENTPDPDGGTIERDHQGVLTGRLIETAHMRVFSMNLEMVI
;
A
#
# COMPACT_ATOMS: atom_id res chain seq x y z
N MET A 1 5.20 2.31 16.51
CA MET A 1 5.57 1.30 15.51
C MET A 1 7.04 1.49 15.19
N ASN A 2 7.87 0.49 15.53
CA ASN A 2 9.33 0.58 15.41
C ASN A 2 9.87 -0.41 14.36
N SER A 3 9.03 -1.27 13.80
CA SER A 3 9.38 -2.25 12.77
C SER A 3 8.27 -2.36 11.72
N ILE A 4 8.60 -2.98 10.59
CA ILE A 4 7.61 -3.38 9.59
C ILE A 4 6.64 -4.41 10.17
N GLU A 5 7.14 -5.37 10.96
CA GLU A 5 6.28 -6.38 11.58
C GLU A 5 5.23 -5.76 12.53
N ASP A 6 5.56 -4.68 13.24
CA ASP A 6 4.57 -3.96 14.06
C ASP A 6 3.40 -3.44 13.19
N ILE A 7 3.72 -2.87 12.02
CA ILE A 7 2.70 -2.36 11.08
C ILE A 7 1.87 -3.53 10.53
N LEU A 8 2.51 -4.63 10.13
CA LEU A 8 1.81 -5.81 9.61
C LEU A 8 0.85 -6.40 10.66
N LYS A 9 1.26 -6.46 11.94
CA LYS A 9 0.38 -6.90 13.04
C LYS A 9 -0.85 -6.02 13.20
N GLU A 10 -0.69 -4.70 13.23
CA GLU A 10 -1.82 -3.77 13.34
C GLU A 10 -2.76 -3.89 12.13
N LEU A 11 -2.21 -4.05 10.93
CA LEU A 11 -3.00 -4.29 9.72
C LEU A 11 -3.79 -5.62 9.80
N ARG A 12 -3.20 -6.70 10.33
CA ARG A 12 -3.90 -7.99 10.54
C ARG A 12 -5.06 -7.85 11.52
N VAL A 13 -4.86 -7.15 12.64
CA VAL A 13 -5.93 -6.87 13.61
C VAL A 13 -7.04 -6.05 12.96
N LYS A 14 -6.69 -5.02 12.18
CA LYS A 14 -7.68 -4.21 11.46
C LYS A 14 -8.44 -5.03 10.43
N ALA A 15 -7.77 -5.90 9.67
CA ALA A 15 -8.40 -6.76 8.67
C ALA A 15 -9.48 -7.66 9.28
N GLN A 16 -9.26 -8.24 10.47
CA GLN A 16 -10.23 -9.10 11.16
C GLN A 16 -11.57 -8.43 11.47
N THR A 17 -11.57 -7.11 11.65
CA THR A 17 -12.79 -6.33 11.98
C THR A 17 -13.34 -5.57 10.78
N THR A 18 -12.66 -5.65 9.64
CA THR A 18 -13.05 -4.95 8.42
C THR A 18 -13.96 -5.86 7.58
N PRO A 19 -15.12 -5.39 7.09
CA PRO A 19 -15.97 -6.19 6.21
C PRO A 19 -15.21 -6.64 4.96
N LYS A 20 -15.36 -7.90 4.57
CA LYS A 20 -14.66 -8.51 3.42
C LYS A 20 -14.68 -7.61 2.19
N GLY A 21 -13.51 -7.41 1.56
CA GLY A 21 -13.35 -6.57 0.37
C GLY A 21 -13.23 -5.07 0.65
N GLN A 22 -13.47 -4.60 1.88
CA GLN A 22 -13.24 -3.20 2.24
C GLN A 22 -11.75 -2.94 2.52
N TRP A 23 -11.35 -1.68 2.30
CA TRP A 23 -9.96 -1.26 2.43
C TRP A 23 -9.45 -1.30 3.87
N VAL A 24 -8.25 -1.83 4.03
CA VAL A 24 -7.47 -1.77 5.28
C VAL A 24 -6.30 -0.82 5.04
N ARG A 25 -6.12 0.17 5.93
CA ARG A 25 -5.22 1.29 5.68
C ARG A 25 -4.38 1.62 6.92
N ALA A 26 -3.12 1.97 6.68
CA ALA A 26 -2.24 2.58 7.66
C ALA A 26 -1.67 3.89 7.10
N TRP A 27 -1.45 4.87 7.98
CA TRP A 27 -0.84 6.17 7.65
C TRP A 27 0.26 6.51 8.65
N GLY A 28 1.16 7.43 8.28
CA GLY A 28 2.26 7.87 9.11
C GLY A 28 3.51 6.99 9.02
N PHE A 29 3.57 6.07 8.05
CA PHE A 29 4.74 5.21 7.87
C PHE A 29 5.98 6.03 7.53
N ASN A 30 7.10 5.72 8.19
CA ASN A 30 8.40 6.32 7.88
C ASN A 30 9.46 5.21 7.83
N GLU A 31 9.91 4.89 6.63
CA GLU A 31 10.94 3.88 6.37
C GLU A 31 12.24 4.19 7.11
N THR A 32 12.56 5.46 7.35
CA THR A 32 13.78 5.84 8.09
C THR A 32 13.62 5.64 9.60
N ALA A 33 12.41 5.51 10.12
CA ALA A 33 12.12 5.33 11.54
C ALA A 33 12.05 3.85 11.95
N VAL A 34 11.61 2.96 11.05
CA VAL A 34 11.55 1.51 11.34
C VAL A 34 12.95 0.87 11.37
N ALA A 35 13.06 -0.29 12.01
CA ALA A 35 14.32 -1.03 12.18
C ALA A 35 14.91 -1.49 10.83
N GLU A 36 14.08 -1.89 9.89
CA GLU A 36 14.47 -2.48 8.61
C GLU A 36 14.95 -1.46 7.59
N LYS A 37 14.75 -0.15 7.83
CA LYS A 37 15.16 0.96 6.95
C LYS A 37 14.68 0.83 5.50
N ARG A 38 13.52 0.20 5.30
CA ARG A 38 12.89 -0.05 4.00
C ARG A 38 11.38 0.11 4.10
N TYR A 39 10.72 0.06 2.95
CA TYR A 39 9.26 -0.07 2.87
C TYR A 39 8.83 -1.53 3.10
N PRO A 40 7.59 -1.78 3.56
CA PRO A 40 6.99 -3.10 3.42
C PRO A 40 6.93 -3.49 1.94
N THR A 41 6.97 -4.78 1.63
CA THR A 41 6.78 -5.28 0.26
C THR A 41 5.31 -5.57 -0.04
N ARG A 42 4.95 -5.65 -1.32
CA ARG A 42 3.61 -6.10 -1.74
C ARG A 42 3.26 -7.46 -1.15
N GLU A 43 4.21 -8.38 -1.12
CA GLU A 43 4.05 -9.75 -0.63
C GLU A 43 3.82 -9.78 0.89
N GLU A 44 4.57 -8.97 1.66
CA GLU A 44 4.34 -8.81 3.10
C GLU A 44 2.91 -8.29 3.39
N LEU A 45 2.38 -7.43 2.52
CA LEU A 45 0.99 -6.97 2.62
C LEU A 45 -0.02 -8.03 2.13
N ASP A 46 0.34 -8.88 1.17
CA ASP A 46 -0.50 -10.02 0.76
C ASP A 46 -0.62 -11.07 1.87
N GLU A 47 0.42 -11.26 2.69
CA GLU A 47 0.37 -12.10 3.90
C GLU A 47 -0.59 -11.58 4.97
N VAL A 48 -0.87 -10.27 4.99
CA VAL A 48 -1.90 -9.70 5.88
C VAL A 48 -3.29 -10.09 5.39
N SER A 49 -3.56 -9.97 4.08
CA SER A 49 -4.80 -10.43 3.47
C SER A 49 -4.72 -10.44 1.94
N THR A 50 -5.32 -11.46 1.33
CA THR A 50 -5.62 -11.52 -0.10
C THR A 50 -7.07 -11.13 -0.42
N GLU A 51 -7.91 -10.93 0.60
CA GLU A 51 -9.33 -10.60 0.46
C GLU A 51 -9.60 -9.10 0.61
N HIS A 52 -8.71 -8.39 1.28
CA HIS A 52 -8.79 -6.94 1.49
C HIS A 52 -7.74 -6.20 0.64
N PRO A 53 -8.12 -5.11 -0.05
CA PRO A 53 -7.15 -4.18 -0.57
C PRO A 53 -6.47 -3.44 0.61
N ILE A 54 -5.14 -3.50 0.64
CA ILE A 54 -4.32 -2.93 1.72
C ILE A 54 -3.50 -1.76 1.19
N LYS A 55 -3.42 -0.69 1.99
CA LYS A 55 -2.60 0.50 1.70
C LYS A 55 -1.82 0.96 2.92
N VAL A 56 -0.52 1.11 2.77
CA VAL A 56 0.35 1.80 3.74
C VAL A 56 0.81 3.11 3.13
N LEU A 57 0.38 4.24 3.71
CA LEU A 57 0.76 5.59 3.25
C LEU A 57 1.93 6.12 4.08
N ARG A 58 2.98 6.55 3.39
CA ARG A 58 4.14 7.23 3.97
C ARG A 58 3.73 8.56 4.59
N THR A 59 4.45 8.97 5.62
CA THR A 59 4.24 10.22 6.38
C THR A 59 4.20 11.48 5.50
N CYS A 60 4.91 11.50 4.37
CA CYS A 60 4.87 12.64 3.44
C CYS A 60 3.57 12.74 2.60
N GLY A 61 2.73 11.72 2.60
CA GLY A 61 1.49 11.71 1.82
C GLY A 61 1.62 11.44 0.32
N HIS A 62 2.85 11.30 -0.21
CA HIS A 62 3.10 11.16 -1.66
C HIS A 62 3.47 9.74 -2.11
N ILE A 63 3.67 8.82 -1.16
CA ILE A 63 4.12 7.45 -1.45
C ILE A 63 3.22 6.48 -0.70
N SER A 64 2.69 5.47 -1.40
CA SER A 64 2.08 4.31 -0.76
C SER A 64 2.67 3.01 -1.23
N VAL A 65 2.64 2.00 -0.36
CA VAL A 65 2.76 0.59 -0.74
C VAL A 65 1.39 -0.05 -0.64
N ILE A 66 1.02 -0.83 -1.65
CA ILE A 66 -0.25 -1.55 -1.71
C ILE A 66 -0.05 -3.03 -2.04
N ASN A 67 -0.98 -3.88 -1.60
CA ASN A 67 -0.95 -5.31 -1.87
C ASN A 67 -1.50 -5.66 -3.27
N SER A 68 -1.45 -6.94 -3.65
CA SER A 68 -1.95 -7.41 -4.94
C SER A 68 -3.45 -7.16 -5.11
N LYS A 69 -4.23 -7.35 -4.04
CA LYS A 69 -5.69 -7.12 -4.09
C LYS A 69 -6.03 -5.65 -4.37
N ALA A 70 -5.25 -4.72 -3.81
CA ALA A 70 -5.41 -3.30 -4.09
C ALA A 70 -5.05 -2.95 -5.53
N LEU A 71 -3.97 -3.51 -6.09
CA LEU A 71 -3.61 -3.34 -7.50
C LEU A 71 -4.72 -3.80 -8.44
N GLU A 72 -5.29 -4.99 -8.19
CA GLU A 72 -6.44 -5.52 -8.91
C GLU A 72 -7.64 -4.57 -8.81
N THR A 73 -7.97 -4.11 -7.60
CA THR A 73 -9.12 -3.22 -7.34
C THR A 73 -9.04 -1.90 -8.11
N ILE A 74 -7.82 -1.39 -8.33
CA ILE A 74 -7.59 -0.14 -9.07
C ILE A 74 -7.17 -0.37 -10.53
N ASN A 75 -7.27 -1.61 -11.03
CA ASN A 75 -6.94 -2.01 -12.40
C ASN A 75 -5.51 -1.64 -12.83
N ILE A 76 -4.54 -1.77 -11.93
CA ILE A 76 -3.10 -1.64 -12.25
C ILE A 76 -2.50 -3.04 -12.42
N ASN A 77 -1.75 -3.21 -13.51
CA ASN A 77 -0.99 -4.42 -13.82
C ASN A 77 0.38 -4.05 -14.43
N GLU A 78 1.19 -5.05 -14.75
CA GLU A 78 2.56 -4.85 -15.26
C GLU A 78 2.64 -3.99 -16.52
N ASN A 79 1.59 -3.98 -17.35
CA ASN A 79 1.53 -3.20 -18.59
C ASN A 79 0.97 -1.79 -18.39
N THR A 80 0.57 -1.42 -17.17
CA THR A 80 -0.02 -0.10 -16.91
C THR A 80 1.05 0.98 -16.96
N PRO A 81 0.98 1.94 -17.89
CA PRO A 81 2.01 2.98 -17.98
C PRO A 81 2.00 3.87 -16.74
N ASP A 82 3.17 4.41 -16.41
CA ASP A 82 3.31 5.45 -15.41
C ASP A 82 2.45 6.67 -15.80
N PRO A 83 1.70 7.27 -14.86
CA PRO A 83 1.03 8.53 -15.12
C PRO A 83 2.02 9.69 -15.18
N ASP A 84 1.63 10.77 -15.85
CA ASP A 84 2.39 12.02 -15.83
C ASP A 84 2.65 12.48 -14.37
N GLY A 85 3.93 12.70 -14.06
CA GLY A 85 4.35 13.13 -12.72
C GLY A 85 4.22 12.07 -11.64
N GLY A 86 4.12 10.77 -11.98
CA GLY A 86 4.11 9.69 -11.00
C GLY A 86 4.80 8.43 -11.49
N THR A 87 5.03 7.50 -10.57
CA THR A 87 5.69 6.23 -10.88
C THR A 87 4.94 5.07 -10.26
N ILE A 88 4.63 4.07 -11.08
CA ILE A 88 4.18 2.75 -10.67
C ILE A 88 5.43 1.87 -10.65
N GLU A 89 5.97 1.64 -9.45
CA GLU A 89 7.26 1.00 -9.35
C GLU A 89 7.22 -0.48 -9.73
N ARG A 90 8.23 -0.88 -10.51
CA ARG A 90 8.56 -2.25 -10.85
C ARG A 90 9.97 -2.59 -10.39
N ASP A 91 10.20 -3.86 -10.08
CA ASP A 91 11.54 -4.36 -9.81
C ASP A 91 12.36 -4.56 -11.11
N HIS A 92 13.56 -5.13 -10.97
CA HIS A 92 14.47 -5.40 -12.09
C HIS A 92 13.94 -6.45 -13.09
N GLN A 93 12.91 -7.21 -12.72
CA GLN A 93 12.25 -8.18 -13.59
C GLN A 93 10.99 -7.61 -14.24
N GLY A 94 10.66 -6.35 -13.93
CA GLY A 94 9.46 -5.69 -14.42
C GLY A 94 8.21 -6.09 -13.65
N VAL A 95 8.33 -6.60 -12.42
CA VAL A 95 7.19 -6.99 -11.56
C VAL A 95 6.82 -5.84 -10.62
N LEU A 96 5.53 -5.56 -10.45
CA LEU A 96 5.02 -4.52 -9.57
C LEU A 96 5.44 -4.75 -8.12
N THR A 97 6.12 -3.77 -7.52
CA THR A 97 6.51 -3.81 -6.10
C THR A 97 5.38 -3.40 -5.17
N GLY A 98 4.29 -2.88 -5.72
CA GLY A 98 3.19 -2.25 -4.98
C GLY A 98 3.48 -0.81 -4.54
N ARG A 99 4.68 -0.26 -4.79
CA ARG A 99 5.02 1.12 -4.44
C ARG A 99 4.53 2.08 -5.53
N LEU A 100 3.70 3.05 -5.13
CA LEU A 100 3.14 4.10 -5.98
C LEU A 100 3.59 5.46 -5.48
N ILE A 101 4.11 6.29 -6.39
CA ILE A 101 4.80 7.55 -6.09
C ILE A 101 4.11 8.73 -6.82
N GLU A 102 3.91 9.84 -6.12
CA GLU A 102 3.34 11.10 -6.63
C GLU A 102 1.98 10.88 -7.31
N THR A 103 1.79 11.24 -8.58
CA THR A 103 0.51 11.06 -9.28
C THR A 103 0.00 9.61 -9.29
N ALA A 104 0.90 8.61 -9.24
CA ALA A 104 0.50 7.21 -9.17
C ALA A 104 -0.19 6.87 -7.85
N HIS A 105 0.27 7.45 -6.72
CA HIS A 105 -0.37 7.29 -5.42
C HIS A 105 -1.83 7.77 -5.43
N MET A 106 -2.10 8.86 -6.17
CA MET A 106 -3.43 9.47 -6.24
C MET A 106 -4.48 8.56 -6.84
N ARG A 107 -4.09 7.55 -7.65
CA ARG A 107 -5.02 6.53 -8.16
C ARG A 107 -5.66 5.70 -7.05
N VAL A 108 -5.01 5.59 -5.89
CA VAL A 108 -5.53 4.91 -4.70
C VAL A 108 -6.32 5.86 -3.79
N PHE A 109 -6.20 7.18 -3.99
CA PHE A 109 -6.86 8.19 -3.15
C PHE A 109 -8.34 8.35 -3.50
N SER A 110 -8.75 8.03 -4.73
CA SER A 110 -10.08 8.27 -5.27
C SER A 110 -11.18 7.27 -4.84
N MET A 111 -10.91 6.33 -3.93
CA MET A 111 -11.86 5.27 -3.58
C MET A 111 -12.22 5.31 -2.09
N ASN A 112 -13.36 5.95 -1.80
CA ASN A 112 -14.01 6.10 -0.49
C ASN A 112 -13.17 6.80 0.59
N LEU A 113 -13.21 8.14 0.52
CA LEU A 113 -12.92 9.05 1.63
C LEU A 113 -14.03 8.93 2.69
N GLU A 114 -13.90 7.96 3.59
CA GLU A 114 -14.38 8.18 4.96
C GLU A 114 -13.17 8.65 5.76
N MET A 115 -13.04 9.98 5.88
CA MET A 115 -12.15 10.59 6.85
C MET A 115 -12.68 10.24 8.25
N VAL A 116 -11.99 9.38 8.97
CA VAL A 116 -12.15 9.30 10.43
C VAL A 116 -11.12 10.26 11.01
N ILE A 117 -11.63 11.38 11.53
CA ILE A 117 -10.91 12.33 12.39
C ILE A 117 -10.53 11.69 13.72
#